data_AF-W9NW41-F1
#
_entry.id   AF-W9NW41-F1
#
_cell.length_a   1.000
_cell.length_b   1.000
_cell.length_c   1.000
_cell.angle_alpha   90.00
_cell.angle_beta   90.00
_cell.angle_gamma   90.00
#
_symmetry.space_group_name_H-M   'P 1'
#
loop_
_entity.id
_entity.type
_entity.pdbx_description
1 polymer ?
#
loop_
_entity_poly.entity_id
_entity_poly.type
_entity_poly.pdbx_seq_one_letter_code
_entity_poly.pdbx_strand_id
1 'polypeptide(L)'
;MLDNLGFTLTPDSMTSFHTAKWPMILMSFLAFAGNTLYPVFLRLSIWIMSKLSLAFLLNYPRRCYTLLFPSGPTWILFGIIFALNFIDILLIIVLDLSNPEVASLQLSQRIPAAIFQAASSRHTGTASFNLANVSPAVQLSLLIMMYIAVFPIAISIRASNAYAEKSLGLWDEEKSLDEKHSKTYLSMYMKNQLGFDLWYIFFGTFCTCISESTRIADVNEPAFSVSSALFEVTSAYGNVALSLGYPTVSTSLSAMFGTFGKAVICLMMIRGRHRGLLYALDRAIMLPTGQITEN
;
A
#
# COMPACT_ATOMS: atom_id res chain seq x y z
N MET A 1 -10.42 2.19 10.40
CA MET A 1 -9.62 1.01 9.99
C MET A 1 -10.12 0.37 8.72
N LEU A 2 -11.43 0.07 8.60
CA LEU A 2 -11.98 -0.60 7.41
C LEU A 2 -11.74 0.16 6.09
N ASP A 3 -11.89 1.49 6.11
CA ASP A 3 -11.68 2.33 4.92
C ASP A 3 -10.22 2.75 4.69
N ASN A 4 -9.28 2.28 5.53
CA ASN A 4 -7.86 2.63 5.47
C ASN A 4 -7.63 4.16 5.34
N LEU A 5 -8.21 4.95 6.25
CA LEU A 5 -8.12 6.42 6.24
C LEU A 5 -7.08 7.01 7.21
N GLY A 6 -6.65 6.27 8.23
CA GLY A 6 -5.67 6.73 9.22
C GLY A 6 -6.15 7.73 10.26
N PHE A 7 -7.43 8.11 10.25
CA PHE A 7 -7.98 8.99 11.28
C PHE A 7 -8.32 8.23 12.55
N THR A 8 -7.78 8.70 13.67
CA THR A 8 -8.05 8.24 15.02
C THR A 8 -8.65 9.39 15.85
N LEU A 9 -9.48 9.05 16.82
CA LEU A 9 -10.02 10.02 17.78
C LEU A 9 -8.98 10.44 18.83
N THR A 10 -8.02 9.55 19.09
CA THR A 10 -6.94 9.73 20.05
C THR A 10 -5.79 10.53 19.43
N PRO A 11 -5.18 11.48 20.17
CA PRO A 11 -4.07 12.31 19.68
C PRO A 11 -2.80 11.52 19.32
N ASP A 12 -2.60 10.36 19.92
CA ASP A 12 -1.41 9.51 19.81
C ASP A 12 -1.60 8.34 18.83
N SER A 13 -2.51 8.50 17.85
CA SER A 13 -2.91 7.43 16.94
C SER A 13 -3.49 6.22 17.70
N MET A 14 -2.84 5.06 17.67
CA MET A 14 -3.23 3.90 18.48
C MET A 14 -2.17 3.49 19.49
N THR A 15 -1.21 4.37 19.79
CA THR A 15 -0.10 4.07 20.70
C THR A 15 -0.60 3.69 22.08
N SER A 16 -1.58 4.39 22.65
CA SER A 16 -2.18 4.06 23.96
C SER A 16 -2.80 2.66 24.02
N PHE A 17 -3.15 2.06 22.89
CA PHE A 17 -3.77 0.74 22.81
C PHE A 17 -2.77 -0.39 22.55
N HIS A 18 -1.45 -0.12 22.52
CA HIS A 18 -0.45 -1.16 22.21
C HIS A 18 -0.41 -2.30 23.24
N THR A 19 -0.91 -2.10 24.46
CA THR A 19 -1.02 -3.13 25.50
C THR A 19 -2.28 -3.98 25.35
N ALA A 20 -3.30 -3.47 24.64
CA ALA A 20 -4.60 -4.10 24.46
C ALA A 20 -4.57 -5.06 23.27
N LYS A 21 -4.37 -6.35 23.57
CA LYS A 21 -4.21 -7.43 22.57
C LYS A 21 -5.38 -7.53 21.60
N TRP A 22 -6.61 -7.52 22.13
CA TRP A 22 -7.83 -7.70 21.33
C TRP A 22 -8.05 -6.58 20.32
N PRO A 23 -8.00 -5.29 20.69
CA PRO A 23 -8.04 -4.19 19.73
C PRO A 23 -6.98 -4.28 18.64
N MET A 24 -5.72 -4.58 18.98
CA MET A 24 -4.64 -4.68 17.99
C MET A 24 -4.91 -5.76 16.94
N ILE A 25 -5.33 -6.95 17.38
CA ILE A 25 -5.65 -8.06 16.46
C ILE A 25 -6.87 -7.73 15.60
N LEU A 26 -7.94 -7.24 16.21
CA LEU A 26 -9.18 -6.93 15.49
C LEU A 26 -8.97 -5.81 14.46
N MET A 27 -8.26 -4.74 14.84
CA MET A 27 -8.00 -3.63 13.95
C MET A 27 -7.02 -4.02 12.83
N SER A 28 -6.05 -4.90 13.09
CA SER A 28 -5.20 -5.48 12.04
C SER A 28 -6.01 -6.29 11.04
N PHE A 29 -6.94 -7.12 11.52
CA PHE A 29 -7.84 -7.89 10.67
C PHE A 29 -8.71 -6.97 9.80
N LEU A 30 -9.31 -5.93 10.39
CA LEU A 30 -10.08 -4.92 9.64
C LEU A 30 -9.23 -4.17 8.60
N ALA A 31 -7.99 -3.81 8.95
CA ALA A 31 -7.07 -3.12 8.06
C ALA A 31 -6.70 -3.98 6.83
N PHE A 32 -6.52 -5.29 7.03
CA PHE A 32 -6.30 -6.22 5.92
C PHE A 32 -7.57 -6.48 5.12
N ALA A 33 -8.72 -6.68 5.80
CA ALA A 33 -10.01 -6.94 5.16
C ALA A 33 -10.51 -5.77 4.31
N GLY A 34 -10.07 -4.56 4.62
CA GLY A 34 -10.23 -3.37 3.78
C GLY A 34 -9.41 -3.44 2.49
N ASN A 35 -8.78 -2.33 2.12
CA ASN A 35 -8.20 -2.11 0.78
C ASN A 35 -7.22 -3.20 0.31
N THR A 36 -6.48 -3.85 1.22
CA THR A 36 -5.39 -4.76 0.88
C THR A 36 -5.86 -6.15 0.40
N LEU A 37 -6.78 -6.79 1.15
CA LEU A 37 -7.33 -8.12 0.83
C LEU A 37 -8.78 -8.08 0.37
N TYR A 38 -9.35 -6.90 0.12
CA TYR A 38 -10.70 -6.76 -0.42
C TYR A 38 -10.99 -7.69 -1.61
N PRO A 39 -10.11 -7.86 -2.62
CA PRO A 39 -10.34 -8.81 -3.73
C PRO A 39 -10.50 -10.27 -3.28
N VAL A 40 -9.76 -10.67 -2.24
CA VAL A 40 -9.77 -12.04 -1.70
C VAL A 40 -11.06 -12.28 -0.91
N PHE A 41 -11.43 -11.35 -0.03
CA PHE A 41 -12.67 -11.43 0.74
C PHE A 41 -13.92 -11.34 -0.14
N LEU A 42 -13.90 -10.48 -1.15
CA LEU A 42 -14.98 -10.37 -2.13
C LEU A 42 -15.17 -11.68 -2.90
N ARG A 43 -14.07 -12.33 -3.31
CA ARG A 43 -14.17 -13.64 -3.97
C ARG A 43 -14.72 -14.71 -3.03
N LEU A 44 -14.29 -14.72 -1.78
CA LEU A 44 -14.76 -15.67 -0.77
C LEU A 44 -16.26 -15.50 -0.52
N SER A 45 -16.75 -14.27 -0.37
CA SER A 45 -18.18 -14.00 -0.16
C SER A 45 -19.02 -14.43 -1.38
N ILE A 46 -18.56 -14.13 -2.60
CA ILE A 46 -19.24 -14.56 -3.83
C ILE A 46 -19.22 -16.08 -3.97
N TRP A 47 -18.13 -16.75 -3.59
CA TRP A 47 -18.06 -18.22 -3.58
C TRP A 47 -19.08 -18.83 -2.61
N ILE A 48 -19.23 -18.27 -1.40
CA ILE A 48 -20.25 -18.69 -0.44
C ILE A 48 -21.66 -18.47 -1.02
N MET A 49 -21.92 -17.31 -1.62
CA MET A 49 -23.21 -17.01 -2.26
C MET A 49 -23.50 -17.85 -3.52
N SER A 50 -22.45 -18.32 -4.21
CA SER A 50 -22.59 -19.20 -5.38
C SER A 50 -23.14 -20.57 -5.03
N LYS A 51 -22.97 -21.02 -3.78
CA LYS A 51 -23.58 -22.25 -3.26
C LYS A 51 -25.10 -22.14 -3.10
N LEU A 52 -25.65 -20.93 -3.16
CA LEU A 52 -27.08 -20.66 -2.99
C LEU A 52 -27.77 -20.29 -4.32
N SER A 53 -27.15 -19.49 -5.21
CA SER A 53 -27.76 -19.16 -6.53
C SER A 53 -26.88 -18.38 -7.54
N LEU A 54 -25.67 -17.94 -7.20
CA LEU A 54 -24.89 -16.96 -8.01
C LEU A 54 -23.70 -17.54 -8.79
N ALA A 55 -23.76 -18.81 -9.22
CA ALA A 55 -22.67 -19.48 -9.93
C ALA A 55 -22.19 -18.74 -11.20
N PHE A 56 -23.07 -17.98 -11.86
CA PHE A 56 -22.74 -17.22 -13.08
C PHE A 56 -21.67 -16.12 -12.86
N LEU A 57 -21.62 -15.49 -11.68
CA LEU A 57 -20.62 -14.45 -11.37
C LEU A 57 -19.18 -14.99 -11.23
N LEU A 58 -19.03 -16.25 -10.82
CA LEU A 58 -17.71 -16.90 -10.77
C LEU A 58 -17.17 -17.23 -12.17
N ASN A 59 -18.05 -17.42 -13.14
CA ASN A 59 -17.66 -17.78 -14.51
C ASN A 59 -17.14 -16.56 -15.30
N TYR A 60 -17.60 -15.34 -14.98
CA TYR A 60 -17.16 -14.11 -15.64
C TYR A 60 -16.77 -12.99 -14.65
N PRO A 61 -15.75 -13.21 -13.81
CA PRO A 61 -15.48 -12.36 -12.65
C PRO A 61 -15.21 -10.89 -13.01
N ARG A 62 -14.42 -10.63 -14.07
CA ARG A 62 -14.08 -9.26 -14.48
C ARG A 62 -15.07 -8.57 -15.40
N ARG A 63 -16.16 -9.23 -15.80
CA ARG A 63 -17.28 -8.56 -16.49
C ARG A 63 -18.21 -7.84 -15.51
N CYS A 64 -18.25 -8.30 -14.26
CA CYS A 64 -19.12 -7.73 -13.23
C CYS A 64 -18.40 -6.76 -12.31
N TYR A 65 -17.08 -6.97 -12.07
CA TYR A 65 -16.31 -6.09 -11.19
C TYR A 65 -14.80 -6.13 -11.46
N THR A 66 -14.15 -4.96 -11.47
CA THR A 66 -12.73 -4.79 -11.84
C THR A 66 -11.75 -5.46 -10.88
N LEU A 67 -12.07 -5.51 -9.58
CA LEU A 67 -11.22 -6.14 -8.56
C LEU A 67 -11.57 -7.61 -8.31
N LEU A 68 -12.51 -8.19 -9.06
CA LEU A 68 -12.85 -9.60 -8.95
C LEU A 68 -11.89 -10.43 -9.83
N PHE A 69 -10.82 -10.95 -9.23
CA PHE A 69 -9.80 -11.70 -9.96
C PHE A 69 -10.18 -13.19 -10.17
N PRO A 70 -9.60 -13.89 -11.17
CA PRO A 70 -9.62 -15.36 -11.28
C PRO A 70 -8.84 -16.06 -10.16
N SER A 71 -9.02 -17.37 -9.97
CA SER A 71 -8.56 -18.12 -8.77
C SER A 71 -7.05 -18.07 -8.59
N GLY A 72 -6.30 -18.31 -9.66
CA GLY A 72 -4.83 -18.23 -9.64
C GLY A 72 -4.31 -16.87 -9.13
N PRO A 73 -4.65 -15.75 -9.80
CA PRO A 73 -4.22 -14.42 -9.37
C PRO A 73 -4.64 -14.05 -7.94
N THR A 74 -5.82 -14.47 -7.46
CA THR A 74 -6.23 -14.24 -6.06
C THR A 74 -5.31 -14.94 -5.06
N TRP A 75 -4.92 -16.19 -5.32
CA TRP A 75 -3.99 -16.92 -4.44
C TRP A 75 -2.57 -16.36 -4.48
N ILE A 76 -2.09 -15.94 -5.66
CA ILE A 76 -0.79 -15.27 -5.80
C ILE A 76 -0.78 -13.95 -5.01
N LEU A 77 -1.84 -13.13 -5.14
CA LEU A 77 -2.00 -11.89 -4.39
C LEU A 77 -1.95 -12.13 -2.88
N PHE A 78 -2.72 -13.11 -2.40
CA PHE A 78 -2.74 -13.49 -0.99
C PHE A 78 -1.34 -13.92 -0.50
N GLY A 79 -0.64 -14.77 -1.27
CA GLY A 79 0.70 -15.24 -0.94
C GLY A 79 1.73 -14.10 -0.85
N ILE A 80 1.73 -13.17 -1.81
CA ILE A 80 2.63 -12.00 -1.81
C ILE A 80 2.35 -11.10 -0.60
N ILE A 81 1.07 -10.79 -0.35
CA ILE A 81 0.67 -9.93 0.78
C ILE A 81 1.07 -10.56 2.11
N PHE A 82 0.85 -11.86 2.27
CA PHE A 82 1.21 -12.62 3.47
C PHE A 82 2.73 -12.61 3.69
N ALA A 83 3.51 -12.93 2.66
CA ALA A 83 4.97 -12.95 2.73
C ALA A 83 5.56 -11.58 3.08
N LEU A 84 5.11 -10.51 2.42
CA LEU A 84 5.56 -9.14 2.72
C LEU A 84 5.23 -8.75 4.17
N ASN A 85 4.05 -9.11 4.69
CA ASN A 85 3.68 -8.76 6.08
C ASN A 85 4.50 -9.55 7.08
N PHE A 86 4.74 -10.83 6.79
CA PHE A 86 5.56 -11.69 7.64
C PHE A 86 6.99 -11.15 7.76
N ILE A 87 7.57 -10.69 6.65
CA ILE A 87 8.88 -10.03 6.65
C ILE A 87 8.85 -8.77 7.51
N ASP A 88 7.82 -7.92 7.40
CA ASP A 88 7.71 -6.69 8.20
C ASP A 88 7.61 -6.96 9.69
N ILE A 89 6.76 -7.91 10.08
CA ILE A 89 6.62 -8.31 11.48
C ILE A 89 7.96 -8.84 12.01
N LEU A 90 8.65 -9.67 11.22
CA LEU A 90 9.94 -10.21 11.59
C LEU A 90 11.00 -9.11 11.76
N LEU A 91 11.08 -8.17 10.82
CA LEU A 91 12.02 -7.04 10.89
C LEU A 91 11.75 -6.16 12.11
N ILE A 92 10.50 -5.81 12.38
CA ILE A 92 10.11 -5.01 13.56
C ILE A 92 10.51 -5.73 14.86
N ILE A 93 10.22 -7.03 14.98
CA ILE A 93 10.51 -7.78 16.21
C ILE A 93 12.02 -7.97 16.41
N VAL A 94 12.75 -8.32 15.34
CA VAL A 94 14.18 -8.66 15.44
C VAL A 94 15.04 -7.41 15.64
N LEU A 95 14.77 -6.32 14.92
CA LEU A 95 15.61 -5.13 14.93
C LEU A 95 15.37 -4.24 16.14
N ASP A 96 14.18 -4.27 16.74
CA ASP A 96 13.84 -3.48 17.93
C ASP A 96 13.79 -4.33 19.21
N LEU A 97 14.52 -5.46 19.24
CA LEU A 97 14.53 -6.34 20.40
C LEU A 97 15.01 -5.61 21.67
N SER A 98 16.05 -4.76 21.53
CA SER A 98 16.69 -3.98 22.59
C SER A 98 16.21 -2.54 22.73
N ASN A 99 15.29 -2.09 21.86
CA ASN A 99 14.82 -0.71 21.87
C ASN A 99 13.79 -0.51 23.01
N PRO A 100 13.95 0.48 23.91
CA PRO A 100 13.02 0.71 25.02
C PRO A 100 11.55 0.87 24.58
N GLU A 101 11.29 1.44 23.40
CA GLU A 101 9.93 1.59 22.87
C GLU A 101 9.20 0.26 22.71
N VAL A 102 9.93 -0.76 22.24
CA VAL A 102 9.35 -2.06 21.91
C VAL A 102 9.64 -3.08 23.01
N ALA A 103 10.74 -2.92 23.77
CA ALA A 103 11.19 -3.81 24.84
C ALA A 103 10.48 -3.59 26.18
N SER A 104 9.86 -2.43 26.37
CA SER A 104 8.99 -2.16 27.53
C SER A 104 7.76 -3.09 27.55
N LEU A 105 7.38 -3.66 26.40
CA LEU A 105 6.24 -4.53 26.25
C LEU A 105 6.59 -6.00 26.45
N GLN A 106 5.71 -6.72 27.14
CA GLN A 106 5.79 -8.17 27.21
C GLN A 106 5.63 -8.78 25.82
N LEU A 107 6.30 -9.92 25.56
CA LEU A 107 6.27 -10.58 24.25
C LEU A 107 4.84 -10.86 23.73
N SER A 108 3.92 -11.17 24.65
CA SER A 108 2.50 -11.43 24.34
C SER A 108 1.72 -10.20 23.84
N GLN A 109 2.21 -8.99 24.08
CA GLN A 109 1.64 -7.71 23.60
C GLN A 109 2.43 -7.17 22.41
N ARG A 110 3.76 -7.40 22.40
CA ARG A 110 4.67 -7.01 21.33
C ARG A 110 4.25 -7.61 19.97
N ILE A 111 3.88 -8.89 19.93
CA ILE A 111 3.50 -9.56 18.67
C ILE A 111 2.24 -8.91 18.05
N PRO A 112 1.10 -8.78 18.77
CA PRO A 112 -0.08 -8.06 18.25
C PRO A 112 0.21 -6.63 17.79
N ALA A 113 1.02 -5.87 18.53
CA ALA A 113 1.38 -4.51 18.17
C ALA A 113 2.25 -4.47 16.90
N ALA A 114 3.20 -5.39 16.74
CA ALA A 114 3.99 -5.53 15.51
C ALA A 114 3.14 -5.92 14.30
N ILE A 115 2.17 -6.83 14.47
CA ILE A 115 1.20 -7.19 13.43
C ILE A 115 0.40 -5.96 13.01
N PHE A 116 -0.06 -5.16 13.98
CA PHE A 116 -0.81 -3.94 13.71
C PHE A 116 0.02 -2.88 13.00
N GLN A 117 1.27 -2.69 13.39
CA GLN A 117 2.18 -1.76 12.73
C GLN A 117 2.46 -2.17 11.28
N ALA A 118 2.69 -3.48 11.03
CA ALA A 118 2.88 -4.02 9.69
C ALA A 118 1.59 -3.90 8.83
N ALA A 119 0.42 -4.14 9.42
CA ALA A 119 -0.85 -3.90 8.74
C ALA A 119 -1.06 -2.42 8.40
N SER A 120 -0.56 -1.53 9.27
CA SER A 120 -0.77 -0.10 9.12
C SER A 120 0.11 0.58 8.09
N SER A 121 1.26 0.00 7.74
CA SER A 121 2.12 0.46 6.64
C SER A 121 1.45 0.35 5.26
N ARG A 122 0.30 -0.34 5.18
CA ARG A 122 -0.47 -0.55 3.95
C ARG A 122 -1.75 0.27 3.93
N HIS A 123 -1.59 1.59 3.79
CA HIS A 123 -2.68 2.57 3.64
C HIS A 123 -3.50 2.86 4.90
N THR A 124 -3.30 2.16 6.00
CA THR A 124 -4.10 2.42 7.21
C THR A 124 -3.58 3.61 8.00
N GLY A 125 -2.27 3.87 8.03
CA GLY A 125 -1.70 5.13 8.55
C GLY A 125 -1.67 5.30 10.06
N THR A 126 -2.11 4.30 10.81
CA THR A 126 -2.09 4.34 12.26
C THR A 126 -0.83 3.72 12.84
N ALA A 127 -0.39 4.22 13.98
CA ALA A 127 0.82 3.75 14.64
C ALA A 127 0.49 3.11 15.98
N SER A 128 1.11 1.96 16.27
CA SER A 128 1.10 1.37 17.62
C SER A 128 2.34 1.74 18.44
N PHE A 129 3.39 2.20 17.78
CA PHE A 129 4.65 2.64 18.38
C PHE A 129 4.95 4.07 17.97
N ASN A 130 5.81 4.76 18.72
CA ASN A 130 6.34 6.03 18.23
C ASN A 130 7.45 5.77 17.20
N LEU A 131 7.13 5.91 15.90
CA LEU A 131 8.04 5.58 14.80
C LEU A 131 9.36 6.37 14.84
N ALA A 132 9.40 7.57 15.42
CA ALA A 132 10.64 8.35 15.59
C ALA A 132 11.65 7.67 16.51
N ASN A 133 11.17 6.93 17.51
CA ASN A 133 12.02 6.30 18.53
C ASN A 133 12.36 4.84 18.19
N VAL A 134 11.78 4.29 17.12
CA VAL A 134 12.09 2.94 16.61
C VAL A 134 13.45 2.94 15.90
N SER A 135 14.10 1.78 15.79
CA SER A 135 15.38 1.63 15.11
C SER A 135 15.37 2.24 13.70
N PRO A 136 16.45 2.93 13.26
CA PRO A 136 16.52 3.50 11.92
C PRO A 136 16.34 2.45 10.81
N ALA A 137 16.74 1.21 11.07
CA ALA A 137 16.56 0.09 10.15
C ALA A 137 15.07 -0.24 9.93
N VAL A 138 14.24 -0.15 10.98
CA VAL A 138 12.79 -0.36 10.85
C VAL A 138 12.08 0.86 10.25
N GLN A 139 12.55 2.07 10.52
CA GLN A 139 12.07 3.26 9.80
C GLN A 139 12.28 3.09 8.28
N LEU A 140 13.46 2.62 7.87
CA LEU A 140 13.77 2.33 6.47
C LEU A 140 12.93 1.17 5.92
N SER A 141 12.72 0.09 6.69
CA SER A 141 11.89 -1.03 6.23
C SER A 141 10.44 -0.60 6.02
N LEU A 142 9.88 0.19 6.95
CA LEU A 142 8.55 0.78 6.82
C LEU A 142 8.46 1.68 5.59
N LEU A 143 9.48 2.50 5.33
CA LEU A 143 9.55 3.36 4.14
C LEU A 143 9.47 2.55 2.84
N ILE A 144 10.27 1.49 2.73
CA ILE A 144 10.27 0.59 1.56
C ILE A 144 8.89 -0.07 1.40
N MET A 145 8.26 -0.47 2.50
CA MET A 145 6.98 -1.18 2.46
C MET A 145 5.81 -0.28 2.11
N MET A 146 5.80 0.95 2.62
CA MET A 146 4.82 1.98 2.23
C MET A 146 4.85 2.22 0.72
N TYR A 147 6.04 2.22 0.13
CA TYR A 147 6.21 2.35 -1.31
C TYR A 147 5.68 1.13 -2.08
N ILE A 148 6.02 -0.07 -1.61
CA ILE A 148 5.68 -1.33 -2.30
C ILE A 148 4.22 -1.75 -2.12
N ALA A 149 3.53 -1.27 -1.08
CA ALA A 149 2.20 -1.72 -0.65
C ALA A 149 1.11 -1.75 -1.76
N VAL A 150 1.20 -0.88 -2.77
CA VAL A 150 0.22 -0.82 -3.87
C VAL A 150 0.50 -1.80 -5.00
N PHE A 151 1.74 -2.28 -5.15
CA PHE A 151 2.11 -3.11 -6.29
C PHE A 151 1.36 -4.45 -6.36
N PRO A 152 1.14 -5.22 -5.27
CA PRO A 152 0.46 -6.50 -5.36
C PRO A 152 -0.94 -6.41 -6.01
N ILE A 153 -1.73 -5.40 -5.66
CA ILE A 153 -3.06 -5.18 -6.23
C ILE A 153 -2.94 -4.74 -7.70
N ALA A 154 -2.05 -3.79 -8.00
CA ALA A 154 -1.83 -3.31 -9.37
C ALA A 154 -1.35 -4.43 -10.32
N ILE A 155 -0.47 -5.31 -9.83
CA ILE A 155 0.00 -6.51 -10.54
C ILE A 155 -1.17 -7.46 -10.80
N SER A 156 -2.03 -7.68 -9.81
CA SER A 156 -3.17 -8.59 -9.94
C SER A 156 -4.18 -8.10 -10.99
N ILE A 157 -4.47 -6.80 -11.04
CA ILE A 157 -5.30 -6.20 -12.09
C ILE A 157 -4.68 -6.45 -13.47
N ARG A 158 -3.38 -6.25 -13.63
CA ARG A 158 -2.73 -6.36 -14.95
C ARG A 158 -2.49 -7.80 -15.42
N ALA A 159 -2.03 -8.66 -14.52
CA ALA A 159 -1.86 -10.09 -14.79
C ALA A 159 -3.21 -10.70 -15.20
N SER A 160 -4.28 -10.21 -14.60
CA SER A 160 -5.61 -10.60 -14.97
C SER A 160 -5.99 -9.95 -16.33
N ASN A 161 -5.67 -8.70 -16.65
CA ASN A 161 -6.08 -8.04 -17.92
C ASN A 161 -5.62 -8.76 -19.20
N ALA A 162 -4.51 -9.50 -19.18
CA ALA A 162 -4.10 -10.37 -20.29
C ALA A 162 -5.15 -11.46 -20.65
N TYR A 163 -6.01 -11.85 -19.70
CA TYR A 163 -7.13 -12.78 -19.93
C TYR A 163 -8.32 -12.15 -20.68
N ALA A 164 -8.38 -10.81 -20.80
CA ALA A 164 -9.51 -10.06 -21.37
C ALA A 164 -9.27 -9.58 -22.81
N GLU A 165 -8.09 -9.82 -23.41
CA GLU A 165 -7.79 -9.44 -24.81
C GLU A 165 -8.52 -10.31 -25.86
N LYS A 166 -9.32 -11.31 -25.46
CA LYS A 166 -10.07 -12.16 -26.40
C LYS A 166 -11.41 -11.51 -26.76
N SER A 167 -11.59 -11.20 -28.05
CA SER A 167 -12.80 -10.59 -28.62
C SER A 167 -14.08 -11.30 -28.16
N LEU A 168 -15.09 -10.51 -27.78
CA LEU A 168 -16.41 -10.95 -27.36
C LEU A 168 -17.13 -11.66 -28.53
N GLY A 169 -17.04 -12.99 -28.60
CA GLY A 169 -17.83 -13.78 -29.57
C GLY A 169 -17.21 -15.10 -30.03
N LEU A 170 -15.91 -15.31 -29.84
CA LEU A 170 -15.23 -16.54 -30.28
C LEU A 170 -14.87 -17.41 -29.08
N TRP A 171 -15.69 -18.43 -28.82
CA TRP A 171 -15.38 -19.53 -27.88
C TRP A 171 -14.37 -20.47 -28.51
N ASP A 172 -13.14 -19.98 -28.74
CA ASP A 172 -12.07 -20.83 -29.23
C ASP A 172 -11.39 -21.53 -28.05
N GLU A 173 -11.15 -22.83 -28.19
CA GLU A 173 -10.61 -23.73 -27.17
C GLU A 173 -9.38 -23.13 -26.48
N GLU A 174 -9.23 -23.41 -25.17
CA GLU A 174 -8.17 -22.91 -24.29
C GLU A 174 -6.76 -23.25 -24.81
N LYS A 175 -6.20 -22.42 -25.70
CA LYS A 175 -4.76 -22.36 -25.87
C LYS A 175 -4.16 -21.67 -24.65
N SER A 176 -3.49 -22.45 -23.82
CA SER A 176 -2.70 -21.99 -22.68
C SER A 176 -1.79 -20.84 -23.10
N LEU A 177 -2.05 -19.64 -22.56
CA LEU A 177 -1.22 -18.46 -22.77
C LEU A 177 0.24 -18.81 -22.42
N ASP A 178 1.19 -18.45 -23.29
CA ASP A 178 2.63 -18.61 -23.04
C ASP A 178 3.04 -17.82 -21.78
N GLU A 179 3.09 -18.49 -20.63
CA GLU A 179 3.41 -17.90 -19.32
C GLU A 179 4.73 -17.11 -19.35
N LYS A 180 5.67 -17.52 -20.21
CA LYS A 180 7.01 -16.92 -20.34
C LYS A 180 6.94 -15.50 -20.93
N HIS A 181 6.02 -15.26 -21.86
CA HIS A 181 5.83 -13.95 -22.45
C HIS A 181 5.15 -13.00 -21.44
N SER A 182 4.15 -13.50 -20.72
CA SER A 182 3.40 -12.72 -19.72
C SER A 182 4.27 -12.28 -18.53
N LYS A 183 5.15 -13.17 -18.02
CA LYS A 183 6.14 -12.84 -16.97
C LYS A 183 7.15 -11.77 -17.42
N THR A 184 7.62 -11.85 -18.66
CA THR A 184 8.60 -10.91 -19.22
C THR A 184 7.99 -9.51 -19.41
N TYR A 185 6.77 -9.44 -19.94
CA TYR A 185 6.02 -8.18 -20.04
C TYR A 185 5.79 -7.58 -18.65
N LEU A 186 5.27 -8.37 -17.69
CA LEU A 186 5.00 -7.88 -16.34
C LEU A 186 6.27 -7.32 -15.67
N SER A 187 7.41 -8.00 -15.80
CA SER A 187 8.69 -7.53 -15.24
C SER A 187 9.16 -6.20 -15.85
N MET A 188 9.07 -6.06 -17.18
CA MET A 188 9.43 -4.82 -17.88
C MET A 188 8.53 -3.65 -17.45
N TYR A 189 7.23 -3.89 -17.32
CA TYR A 189 6.28 -2.88 -16.83
C TYR A 189 6.50 -2.50 -15.37
N MET A 190 6.81 -3.48 -14.50
CA MET A 190 7.15 -3.22 -13.10
C MET A 190 8.36 -2.30 -12.99
N LYS A 191 9.42 -2.57 -13.75
CA LYS A 191 10.63 -1.73 -13.78
C LYS A 191 10.31 -0.29 -14.21
N ASN A 192 9.51 -0.13 -15.26
CA ASN A 192 9.17 1.20 -15.76
C ASN A 192 8.29 1.99 -14.77
N GLN A 193 7.34 1.31 -14.10
CA GLN A 193 6.49 1.95 -13.12
C GLN A 193 7.23 2.29 -11.82
N LEU A 194 8.11 1.40 -11.35
CA LEU A 194 8.97 1.67 -10.20
C LEU A 194 9.84 2.90 -10.47
N GLY A 195 10.48 2.95 -11.64
CA GLY A 195 11.32 4.09 -12.04
C GLY A 195 10.54 5.41 -12.14
N PHE A 196 9.34 5.38 -12.72
CA PHE A 196 8.50 6.57 -12.83
C PHE A 196 7.99 7.08 -11.48
N ASP A 197 7.56 6.17 -10.58
CA ASP A 197 7.10 6.54 -9.25
C ASP A 197 8.25 7.10 -8.38
N LEU A 198 9.46 6.53 -8.49
CA LEU A 198 10.63 6.99 -7.72
C LEU A 198 10.99 8.45 -8.05
N TRP A 199 10.89 8.85 -9.32
CA TRP A 199 11.20 10.22 -9.76
C TRP A 199 10.40 11.27 -8.99
N TYR A 200 9.09 11.04 -8.81
CA TYR A 200 8.24 11.97 -8.05
C TYR A 200 8.58 12.00 -6.57
N ILE A 201 8.91 10.86 -5.97
CA ILE A 201 9.33 10.81 -4.56
C ILE A 201 10.62 11.60 -4.36
N PHE A 202 11.63 11.37 -5.20
CA PHE A 202 12.88 12.14 -5.15
C PHE A 202 12.65 13.63 -5.36
N PHE A 203 11.83 14.00 -6.36
CA PHE A 203 11.52 15.40 -6.63
C PHE A 203 10.76 16.06 -5.46
N GLY A 204 9.76 15.38 -4.90
CA GLY A 204 9.02 15.84 -3.73
C GLY A 204 9.93 16.02 -2.51
N THR A 205 10.80 15.05 -2.22
CA THR A 205 11.78 15.16 -1.13
C THR A 205 12.76 16.30 -1.37
N PHE A 206 13.24 16.48 -2.60
CA PHE A 206 14.12 17.60 -2.94
C PHE A 206 13.44 18.95 -2.69
N CYS A 207 12.19 19.14 -3.14
CA CYS A 207 11.42 20.36 -2.87
C CYS A 207 11.17 20.58 -1.37
N THR A 208 10.86 19.53 -0.62
CA THR A 208 10.71 19.62 0.85
C THR A 208 12.02 20.00 1.53
N CYS A 209 13.15 19.44 1.10
CA CYS A 209 14.47 19.80 1.62
C CYS A 209 14.83 21.26 1.32
N ILE A 210 14.41 21.82 0.18
CA ILE A 210 14.58 23.25 -0.11
C ILE A 210 13.73 24.08 0.85
N SER A 211 12.45 23.71 1.02
CA SER A 211 11.52 24.39 1.94
C SER A 211 12.05 24.49 3.36
N GLU A 212 12.54 23.36 3.88
CA GLU A 212 12.94 23.21 5.28
C GLU A 212 14.47 23.24 5.46
N SER A 213 15.19 23.80 4.48
CA SER A 213 16.67 23.76 4.44
C SER A 213 17.32 24.33 5.69
N THR A 214 16.77 25.42 6.24
CA THR A 214 17.28 26.06 7.47
C THR A 214 17.13 25.16 8.69
N ARG A 215 16.02 24.43 8.79
CA ARG A 215 15.73 23.52 9.92
C ARG A 215 16.49 22.22 9.81
N ILE A 216 16.65 21.68 8.59
CA ILE A 216 17.45 20.48 8.34
C ILE A 216 18.93 20.74 8.61
N ALA A 217 19.41 21.96 8.38
CA ALA A 217 20.79 22.35 8.68
C ALA A 217 21.02 22.60 10.19
N ASP A 218 19.97 22.75 10.99
CA ASP A 218 20.07 22.99 12.43
C ASP A 218 20.30 21.68 13.19
N VAL A 219 21.45 21.58 13.84
CA VAL A 219 21.84 20.42 14.66
C VAL A 219 20.95 20.28 15.90
N ASN A 220 20.29 21.37 16.33
CA ASN A 220 19.44 21.36 17.51
C ASN A 220 18.03 20.80 17.25
N GLU A 221 17.64 20.59 15.98
CA GLU A 221 16.34 20.03 15.59
C GLU A 221 16.48 18.67 14.88
N PRO A 222 16.88 17.58 15.58
CA PRO A 222 17.14 16.28 14.95
C PRO A 222 15.90 15.62 14.32
N ALA A 223 14.69 16.07 14.67
CA ALA A 223 13.45 15.62 14.05
C ALA A 223 13.40 16.01 12.55
N PHE A 224 14.03 17.13 12.18
CA PHE A 224 14.17 17.59 10.80
C PHE A 224 15.43 17.01 10.17
N SER A 225 15.25 15.87 9.51
CA SER A 225 16.33 15.21 8.77
C SER A 225 15.88 14.90 7.34
N VAL A 226 16.85 14.68 6.45
CA VAL A 226 16.57 14.23 5.07
C VAL A 226 15.80 12.90 5.08
N SER A 227 16.12 11.99 6.02
CA SER A 227 15.36 10.75 6.21
C SER A 227 13.92 10.99 6.65
N SER A 228 13.68 11.93 7.56
CA SER A 228 12.33 12.29 8.00
C SER A 228 11.52 12.91 6.86
N ALA A 229 12.14 13.78 6.07
CA ALA A 229 11.51 14.37 4.89
C ALA A 229 11.18 13.29 3.83
N LEU A 230 12.08 12.35 3.58
CA LEU A 230 11.85 11.22 2.68
C LEU A 230 10.71 10.32 3.19
N PHE A 231 10.64 10.08 4.50
CA PHE A 231 9.57 9.30 5.12
C PHE A 231 8.20 9.96 4.94
N GLU A 232 8.08 11.26 5.26
CA GLU A 232 6.84 12.01 5.09
C GLU A 232 6.39 12.05 3.62
N VAL A 233 7.31 12.34 2.69
CA VAL A 233 7.01 12.40 1.26
C VAL A 233 6.60 11.03 0.71
N THR A 234 7.27 9.95 1.12
CA THR A 234 6.93 8.58 0.70
C THR A 234 5.58 8.17 1.26
N SER A 235 5.29 8.49 2.52
CA SER A 235 3.99 8.24 3.15
C SER A 235 2.87 9.02 2.46
N ALA A 236 3.11 10.28 2.10
CA ALA A 236 2.18 11.12 1.35
C ALA A 236 1.92 10.56 -0.05
N TYR A 237 2.96 10.22 -0.81
CA TYR A 237 2.85 9.63 -2.15
C TYR A 237 2.19 8.25 -2.14
N GLY A 238 2.49 7.44 -1.12
CA GLY A 238 1.85 6.14 -0.92
C GLY A 238 0.42 6.25 -0.40
N ASN A 239 -0.04 7.45 0.00
CA ASN A 239 -1.27 7.65 0.76
C ASN A 239 -1.35 6.66 1.94
N VAL A 240 -0.23 6.49 2.66
CA VAL A 240 -0.16 5.61 3.83
C VAL A 240 -0.58 6.35 5.09
N ALA A 241 -0.17 7.61 5.24
CA ALA A 241 -0.44 8.46 6.39
C ALA A 241 0.28 8.08 7.70
N LEU A 242 1.35 7.27 7.62
CA LEU A 242 2.31 7.16 8.73
C LEU A 242 3.22 8.40 8.79
N SER A 243 3.62 8.79 9.99
CA SER A 243 4.50 9.93 10.24
C SER A 243 5.50 9.59 11.34
N LEU A 244 6.69 10.20 11.32
CA LEU A 244 7.61 10.15 12.44
C LEU A 244 7.16 11.09 13.58
N GLY A 245 6.24 12.02 13.32
CA GLY A 245 5.73 12.96 14.32
C GLY A 245 6.77 14.00 14.75
N TYR A 246 6.41 14.83 15.72
CA TYR A 246 7.31 15.82 16.33
C TYR A 246 7.17 15.82 17.85
N PRO A 247 8.26 15.92 18.64
CA PRO A 247 8.19 15.68 20.09
C PRO A 247 7.24 16.59 20.87
N THR A 248 7.01 17.83 20.40
CA THR A 248 6.21 18.83 21.13
C THR A 248 4.74 18.87 20.73
N VAL A 249 4.35 18.21 19.63
CA VAL A 249 2.99 18.26 19.11
C VAL A 249 2.50 16.87 18.70
N SER A 250 1.22 16.60 18.94
CA SER A 250 0.58 15.34 18.55
C SER A 250 0.18 15.28 17.06
N THR A 251 0.73 16.17 16.23
CA THR A 251 0.46 16.22 14.79
C THR A 251 1.56 15.50 14.00
N SER A 252 1.30 15.19 12.73
CA SER A 252 2.34 14.70 11.82
C SER A 252 3.50 15.69 11.73
N LEU A 253 4.69 15.20 11.38
CA LEU A 253 5.86 16.06 11.14
C LEU A 253 5.58 17.09 10.04
N SER A 254 4.82 16.71 9.01
CA SER A 254 4.37 17.60 7.93
C SER A 254 3.53 18.80 8.40
N ALA A 255 2.91 18.75 9.58
CA ALA A 255 2.22 19.91 10.15
C ALA A 255 3.20 21.02 10.58
N MET A 256 4.43 20.65 10.93
CA MET A 256 5.50 21.58 11.28
C MET A 256 6.22 22.17 10.07
N PHE A 257 5.94 21.70 8.85
CA PHE A 257 6.56 22.27 7.64
C PHE A 257 6.06 23.69 7.35
N GLY A 258 6.87 24.45 6.62
CA GLY A 258 6.48 25.73 6.03
C GLY A 258 5.32 25.59 5.06
N THR A 259 4.77 26.72 4.62
CA THR A 259 3.64 26.77 3.68
C THR A 259 3.96 26.06 2.36
N PHE A 260 5.18 26.25 1.86
CA PHE A 260 5.64 25.59 0.63
C PHE A 260 5.78 24.07 0.82
N GLY A 261 6.44 23.60 1.89
CA GLY A 261 6.56 22.17 2.20
C GLY A 261 5.20 21.48 2.36
N LYS A 262 4.23 22.15 3.01
CA LYS A 262 2.84 21.66 3.09
C LYS A 262 2.18 21.51 1.71
N ALA A 263 2.36 22.51 0.84
CA ALA A 263 1.84 22.44 -0.53
C ALA A 263 2.45 21.27 -1.31
N VAL A 264 3.76 21.01 -1.16
CA VAL A 264 4.45 19.86 -1.75
C VAL A 264 3.82 18.55 -1.25
N ILE A 265 3.61 18.40 0.07
CA ILE A 265 2.97 17.20 0.63
C ILE A 265 1.55 16.99 0.06
N CYS A 266 0.73 18.04 -0.04
CA CYS A 266 -0.59 17.96 -0.66
C CYS A 266 -0.53 17.49 -2.13
N LEU A 267 0.40 18.04 -2.91
CA LEU A 267 0.61 17.62 -4.31
C LEU A 267 1.04 16.16 -4.39
N MET A 268 1.90 15.69 -3.48
CA MET A 268 2.33 14.30 -3.42
C MET A 268 1.17 13.36 -3.08
N MET A 269 0.27 13.74 -2.16
CA MET A 269 -0.93 12.96 -1.85
C MET A 269 -1.88 12.85 -3.05
N ILE A 270 -2.10 13.95 -3.77
CA ILE A 270 -2.94 13.95 -4.98
C ILE A 270 -2.30 13.09 -6.06
N ARG A 271 -1.01 13.29 -6.33
CA ARG A 271 -0.31 12.55 -7.38
C ARG A 271 -0.21 11.06 -7.08
N GLY A 272 0.02 10.71 -5.81
CA GLY A 272 0.00 9.34 -5.30
C GLY A 272 -1.33 8.64 -5.54
N ARG A 273 -2.44 9.31 -5.20
CA ARG A 273 -3.80 8.79 -5.41
C ARG A 273 -4.11 8.53 -6.89
N HIS A 274 -3.55 9.32 -7.79
CA HIS A 274 -3.81 9.25 -9.24
C HIS A 274 -2.77 8.46 -10.04
N ARG A 275 -1.78 7.79 -9.41
CA ARG A 275 -0.70 7.10 -10.15
C ARG A 275 -1.15 5.96 -11.07
N GLY A 276 -2.36 5.43 -10.85
CA GLY A 276 -2.98 4.43 -11.73
C GLY A 276 -3.77 5.03 -12.89
N LEU A 277 -4.16 6.31 -12.83
CA LEU A 277 -5.17 6.90 -13.73
C LEU A 277 -4.68 7.01 -15.18
N LEU A 278 -3.44 7.43 -15.39
CA LEU A 278 -2.87 7.62 -16.73
C LEU A 278 -2.76 6.31 -17.54
N TYR A 279 -2.78 5.17 -16.86
CA TYR A 279 -2.73 3.83 -17.46
C TYR A 279 -4.05 3.05 -17.30
N ALA A 280 -5.05 3.64 -16.64
CA ALA A 280 -6.39 3.07 -16.41
C ALA A 280 -7.39 3.40 -17.52
N LEU A 281 -6.92 3.82 -18.70
CA LEU A 281 -7.68 3.68 -19.93
C LEU A 281 -7.79 2.19 -20.21
N ASP A 282 -8.75 1.58 -19.50
CA ASP A 282 -9.03 0.17 -19.49
C ASP A 282 -9.32 -0.24 -20.92
N ARG A 283 -8.49 -1.15 -21.47
CA ARG A 283 -8.66 -1.61 -22.84
C ARG A 283 -9.98 -2.36 -23.02
N ALA A 284 -10.66 -2.73 -21.94
CA ALA A 284 -12.03 -3.22 -21.97
C ALA A 284 -13.04 -2.19 -22.51
N ILE A 285 -12.69 -0.90 -22.57
CA ILE A 285 -13.49 0.20 -23.14
C ILE A 285 -12.84 0.73 -24.44
N MET A 286 -11.84 0.05 -25.01
CA MET A 286 -11.49 0.33 -26.40
C MET A 286 -12.64 -0.18 -27.27
N LEU A 287 -13.45 0.76 -27.77
CA LEU A 287 -14.38 0.50 -28.86
C LEU A 287 -13.59 -0.15 -30.00
N PRO A 288 -14.15 -1.14 -30.71
CA PRO A 288 -13.50 -1.72 -31.86
C PRO A 288 -13.16 -0.57 -32.82
N THR A 289 -11.87 -0.21 -32.94
CA THR A 289 -11.44 0.67 -34.00
C THR A 289 -11.74 -0.10 -35.26
N GLY A 290 -12.74 0.38 -36.00
CA GLY A 290 -13.44 -0.40 -37.02
C GLY A 290 -12.47 -1.18 -37.88
N GLN A 291 -12.77 -2.47 -38.06
CA GLN A 291 -12.44 -3.14 -39.31
C GLN A 291 -13.13 -2.35 -40.41
N ILE A 292 -12.46 -1.31 -40.90
CA ILE A 292 -12.72 -0.77 -42.22
C ILE A 292 -12.27 -1.91 -43.13
N THR A 293 -13.24 -2.70 -43.56
CA THR A 293 -13.11 -3.56 -44.73
C THR A 293 -12.64 -2.67 -45.88
N GLU A 294 -11.35 -2.70 -46.18
CA GLU A 294 -10.88 -2.26 -47.49
C GLU A 294 -11.48 -3.24 -48.51
N ASN A 295 -12.28 -2.66 -49.40
CA ASN A 295 -12.92 -3.31 -50.54
C ASN A 295 -11.90 -3.96 -51.48
#